data_AF-A0A940BST6-F1
#
_entry.id   AF-A0A940BST6-F1
#
_cell.length_a   1.000
_cell.length_b   1.000
_cell.length_c   1.000
_cell.angle_alpha   90.00
_cell.angle_beta   90.00
_cell.angle_gamma   90.00
#
_symmetry.space_group_name_H-M   'P 1'
#
loop_
_entity.id
_entity.type
_entity.pdbx_description
1 polymer ?
#
loop_
_entity_poly.entity_id
_entity_poly.type
_entity_poly.pdbx_seq_one_letter_code
_entity_poly.pdbx_strand_id
1 'polypeptide(L)'
;MTEIYRAHIALARFDEPAADAIVENLLAEHPDDSAVLFEAAQYYAEKCSYDKAIECYERSFEKEQRRPRFQDELMGIAEICEIRGDFRRAAETYDRIIDLLENEWGLTEETDSSVAEAKRQKARLIAKA
;
A
#
# COMPACT_ATOMS: atom_id res chain seq x y z
N MET A 1 14.44 -1.29 10.79
CA MET A 1 13.49 -2.43 10.75
C MET A 1 13.10 -2.97 12.13
N THR A 2 13.95 -3.06 13.15
CA THR A 2 13.52 -3.58 14.47
C THR A 2 12.51 -2.69 15.21
N GLU A 3 12.52 -1.39 14.94
CA GLU A 3 11.68 -0.42 15.64
C GLU A 3 10.23 -0.42 15.18
N ILE A 4 9.93 -0.70 13.90
CA ILE A 4 8.54 -0.79 13.44
C ILE A 4 7.79 -1.91 14.17
N TYR A 5 8.43 -3.06 14.41
CA TYR A 5 7.82 -4.13 15.20
C TYR A 5 7.43 -3.68 16.61
N ARG A 6 8.17 -2.72 17.20
CA ARG A 6 7.79 -2.15 18.50
C ARG A 6 6.52 -1.31 18.40
N ALA A 7 6.32 -0.58 17.30
CA ALA A 7 5.08 0.14 17.05
C ALA A 7 3.88 -0.82 16.95
N HIS A 8 3.98 -1.89 16.16
CA HIS A 8 2.91 -2.89 16.05
C HIS A 8 2.64 -3.61 17.38
N ILE A 9 3.68 -3.95 18.15
CA ILE A 9 3.52 -4.54 19.49
C ILE A 9 2.83 -3.56 20.45
N ALA A 10 3.18 -2.28 20.41
CA ALA A 10 2.55 -1.25 21.24
C ALA A 10 1.07 -1.05 20.84
N LEU A 11 0.77 -1.01 19.54
CA LEU A 11 -0.60 -0.95 19.02
C LEU A 11 -1.44 -2.14 19.48
N ALA A 12 -0.89 -3.36 19.37
CA ALA A 12 -1.54 -4.58 19.85
C ALA A 12 -1.77 -4.61 21.38
N ARG A 13 -1.04 -3.79 22.14
CA ARG A 13 -1.22 -3.56 23.58
C ARG A 13 -2.16 -2.40 23.90
N PHE A 14 -2.79 -1.79 22.88
CA PHE A 14 -3.63 -0.61 22.99
C PHE A 14 -2.87 0.63 23.51
N ASP A 15 -1.55 0.67 23.33
CA ASP A 15 -0.72 1.83 23.63
C ASP A 15 -0.46 2.63 22.34
N GLU A 16 -1.54 3.22 21.81
CA GLU A 16 -1.48 4.02 20.59
C GLU A 16 -0.49 5.19 20.67
N PRO A 17 -0.41 5.97 21.76
CA PRO A 17 0.54 7.09 21.84
C PRO A 17 2.00 6.64 21.71
N ALA A 18 2.38 5.52 22.33
CA ALA A 18 3.73 4.99 22.18
C ALA A 18 3.97 4.47 20.76
N ALA A 19 2.98 3.82 20.16
CA ALA A 19 3.08 3.31 18.80
C ALA A 19 3.21 4.43 17.77
N ASP A 20 2.36 5.47 17.85
CA ASP A 20 2.40 6.64 16.98
C ASP A 20 3.74 7.36 17.10
N ALA A 21 4.25 7.56 18.32
CA ALA A 21 5.54 8.22 18.54
C ALA A 21 6.71 7.46 17.88
N ILE A 22 6.69 6.13 17.89
CA ILE A 22 7.73 5.32 17.21
C ILE A 22 7.67 5.55 15.69
N VAL A 23 6.47 5.50 15.10
CA VAL A 23 6.29 5.67 13.65
C VAL A 23 6.62 7.09 13.20
N GLU A 24 6.20 8.10 13.96
CA GLU A 24 6.51 9.50 13.67
C GLU A 24 8.01 9.79 13.75
N ASN A 25 8.72 9.21 14.73
CA ASN A 25 10.18 9.33 14.80
C ASN A 25 10.87 8.65 13.60
N LEU A 26 10.44 7.45 13.21
CA LEU A 26 10.97 6.76 12.04
C LEU A 26 10.79 7.59 10.76
N LEU A 27 9.60 8.18 10.57
CA LEU A 27 9.31 9.05 9.43
C LEU A 27 10.12 10.35 9.47
N ALA A 28 10.43 10.89 10.66
CA ALA A 28 11.26 12.08 10.80
C ALA A 28 12.74 11.81 10.50
N GLU A 29 13.26 10.65 10.89
CA GLU A 29 14.65 10.24 10.62
C GLU A 29 14.86 9.81 9.16
N HIS A 30 13.83 9.23 8.55
CA HIS A 30 13.88 8.65 7.21
C HIS A 30 12.70 9.09 6.33
N PRO A 31 12.54 10.40 6.03
CA PRO A 31 11.33 10.94 5.40
C PRO A 31 11.13 10.51 3.94
N ASP A 32 12.17 10.05 3.27
CA ASP A 32 12.16 9.65 1.86
C ASP A 32 12.56 8.17 1.65
N ASP A 33 12.69 7.38 2.73
CA ASP A 33 12.97 5.95 2.63
C ASP A 33 11.67 5.20 2.32
N SER A 34 11.59 4.56 1.14
CA SER A 34 10.39 3.86 0.71
C SER A 34 10.02 2.71 1.64
N ALA A 35 10.98 1.96 2.18
CA ALA A 35 10.69 0.87 3.10
C ALA A 35 10.08 1.42 4.41
N VAL A 36 10.60 2.52 4.94
CA VAL A 36 10.02 3.16 6.14
C VAL A 36 8.63 3.71 5.87
N LEU A 37 8.41 4.32 4.71
CA LEU A 37 7.10 4.82 4.29
C LEU A 37 6.07 3.68 4.12
N PHE A 38 6.47 2.55 3.53
CA PHE A 38 5.64 1.36 3.39
C PHE A 38 5.22 0.80 4.75
N GLU A 39 6.17 0.61 5.65
CA GLU A 39 5.94 0.11 7.00
C GLU A 39 5.03 1.04 7.82
N ALA A 40 5.22 2.37 7.71
CA ALA A 40 4.32 3.35 8.30
C ALA A 40 2.90 3.28 7.72
N ALA A 41 2.77 3.03 6.41
CA ALA A 41 1.49 2.86 5.76
C ALA A 41 0.74 1.63 6.29
N GLN A 42 1.43 0.50 6.44
CA GLN A 42 0.86 -0.72 7.04
C GLN A 42 0.38 -0.47 8.47
N TYR A 43 1.21 0.18 9.29
CA TYR A 43 0.83 0.59 10.64
C TYR A 43 -0.45 1.45 10.64
N TYR A 44 -0.52 2.49 9.81
CA TYR A 44 -1.69 3.36 9.74
C TYR A 44 -2.93 2.62 9.22
N ALA A 45 -2.77 1.67 8.31
CA ALA A 45 -3.85 0.83 7.81
C ALA A 45 -4.42 -0.09 8.91
N GLU A 46 -3.54 -0.73 9.70
CA GLU A 46 -3.93 -1.59 10.82
C GLU A 46 -4.74 -0.85 11.89
N LYS A 47 -4.41 0.42 12.16
CA LYS A 47 -5.19 1.27 13.09
C LYS A 47 -6.34 2.04 12.43
N CYS A 48 -6.75 1.65 11.23
CA CYS A 48 -7.84 2.26 10.46
C CYS A 48 -7.65 3.76 10.13
N SER A 49 -6.42 4.27 10.21
CA SER A 49 -6.05 5.64 9.81
C SER A 49 -5.82 5.68 8.30
N TYR A 50 -6.87 5.38 7.54
CA TYR A 50 -6.81 5.10 6.10
C TYR A 50 -6.25 6.24 5.25
N ASP A 51 -6.57 7.49 5.57
CA ASP A 51 -6.05 8.63 4.79
C ASP A 51 -4.52 8.74 4.93
N LYS A 52 -3.98 8.58 6.16
CA LYS A 52 -2.53 8.55 6.40
C LYS A 52 -1.88 7.35 5.74
N ALA A 53 -2.50 6.18 5.82
CA ALA A 53 -2.00 4.96 5.18
C ALA A 53 -1.85 5.15 3.67
N ILE A 54 -2.89 5.67 3.01
CA ILE A 54 -2.83 5.96 1.57
C ILE A 54 -1.74 6.98 1.25
N GLU A 55 -1.61 8.06 2.02
CA GLU A 55 -0.54 9.06 1.81
C GLU A 55 0.85 8.41 1.89
N CYS A 56 1.09 7.58 2.91
CA CYS A 56 2.35 6.87 3.09
C CYS A 56 2.61 5.85 1.97
N TYR A 57 1.60 5.11 1.52
CA TYR A 57 1.74 4.19 0.38
C TYR A 57 2.08 4.92 -0.92
N GLU A 58 1.39 6.03 -1.23
CA GLU A 58 1.68 6.83 -2.43
C GLU A 58 3.12 7.38 -2.40
N ARG A 59 3.55 7.90 -1.23
CA ARG A 59 4.93 8.37 -1.04
C ARG A 59 5.93 7.23 -1.15
N SER A 60 5.66 6.06 -0.58
CA SER A 60 6.53 4.88 -0.71
C SER A 60 6.73 4.52 -2.18
N PHE A 61 5.63 4.43 -2.93
CA PHE A 61 5.65 4.06 -4.35
C PHE A 61 6.37 5.10 -5.22
N GLU A 62 6.27 6.38 -4.88
CA GLU A 62 7.00 7.48 -5.54
C GLU A 62 8.51 7.41 -5.25
N LYS A 63 8.89 7.11 -4.01
CA LYS A 63 10.28 7.11 -3.55
C LYS A 63 11.03 5.81 -3.83
N GLU A 64 10.33 4.73 -4.16
CA GLU A 64 10.96 3.47 -4.54
C GLU A 64 11.84 3.66 -5.78
N GLN A 65 13.11 3.25 -5.64
CA GLN A 65 14.15 3.32 -6.68
C GLN A 65 14.38 1.95 -7.34
N ARG A 66 14.00 0.83 -6.66
CA ARG A 66 13.59 -0.47 -7.23
C ARG A 66 12.92 -0.33 -8.59
N ARG A 67 13.60 -0.75 -9.67
CA ARG A 67 12.95 -1.10 -10.94
C ARG A 67 13.23 -2.58 -11.30
N PRO A 68 12.21 -3.33 -11.74
CA PRO A 68 10.79 -2.95 -11.73
C PRO A 68 10.23 -2.81 -10.30
N ARG A 69 9.30 -1.88 -10.07
CA ARG A 69 8.67 -1.66 -8.75
C ARG A 69 7.76 -2.82 -8.36
N PHE A 70 7.61 -3.07 -7.07
CA PHE A 70 6.56 -4.00 -6.61
C PHE A 70 5.20 -3.29 -6.55
N GLN A 71 4.13 -4.08 -6.47
CA GLN A 71 2.74 -3.59 -6.50
C GLN A 71 2.13 -3.42 -5.11
N ASP A 72 2.85 -3.81 -4.05
CA ASP A 72 2.38 -3.92 -2.67
C ASP A 72 1.75 -2.61 -2.15
N GLU A 73 2.36 -1.45 -2.42
CA GLU A 73 1.78 -0.14 -2.10
C GLU A 73 0.41 0.07 -2.76
N LEU A 74 0.32 -0.24 -4.05
CA LEU A 74 -0.91 -0.06 -4.83
C LEU A 74 -1.99 -1.04 -4.37
N MET A 75 -1.61 -2.26 -4.00
CA MET A 75 -2.53 -3.23 -3.41
C MET A 75 -3.10 -2.71 -2.09
N GLY A 76 -2.25 -2.18 -1.19
CA GLY A 76 -2.70 -1.57 0.06
C GLY A 76 -3.70 -0.43 -0.15
N ILE A 77 -3.43 0.46 -1.13
CA ILE A 77 -4.35 1.55 -1.49
C ILE A 77 -5.68 1.00 -2.02
N ALA A 78 -5.65 0.00 -2.92
CA ALA A 78 -6.85 -0.58 -3.51
C ALA A 78 -7.73 -1.26 -2.46
N GLU A 79 -7.13 -2.01 -1.53
CA GLU A 79 -7.82 -2.66 -0.41
C GLU A 79 -8.48 -1.63 0.52
N ILE A 80 -7.76 -0.58 0.90
CA ILE A 80 -8.32 0.50 1.73
C ILE A 80 -9.51 1.17 1.02
N CYS A 81 -9.39 1.43 -0.30
CA CYS A 81 -10.49 2.02 -1.07
C CYS A 81 -11.71 1.09 -1.10
N GLU A 82 -11.51 -0.23 -1.29
CA GLU A 82 -12.60 -1.21 -1.24
C GLU A 82 -13.26 -1.27 0.14
N ILE A 83 -12.48 -1.28 1.23
CA ILE A 83 -13.00 -1.25 2.61
C ILE A 83 -13.89 -0.03 2.86
N ARG A 84 -13.51 1.12 2.29
CA ARG A 84 -14.30 2.36 2.38
C ARG A 84 -15.48 2.43 1.43
N GLY A 85 -15.70 1.41 0.59
CA GLY A 85 -16.74 1.38 -0.43
C GLY A 85 -16.45 2.28 -1.64
N ASP A 86 -15.25 2.83 -1.75
CA ASP A 86 -14.81 3.59 -2.93
C ASP A 86 -14.31 2.62 -4.01
N PHE A 87 -15.25 1.83 -4.54
CA PHE A 87 -14.96 0.80 -5.54
C PHE A 87 -14.41 1.39 -6.84
N ARG A 88 -14.78 2.64 -7.15
CA ARG A 88 -14.27 3.37 -8.31
C ARG A 88 -12.76 3.62 -8.15
N ARG A 89 -12.34 4.22 -7.05
CA ARG A 89 -10.92 4.48 -6.80
C ARG A 89 -10.11 3.20 -6.65
N ALA A 90 -10.69 2.15 -6.06
CA ALA A 90 -10.08 0.83 -6.01
C ALA A 90 -9.83 0.28 -7.43
N ALA A 91 -10.81 0.38 -8.34
CA ALA A 91 -10.66 -0.05 -9.74
C ALA A 91 -9.61 0.79 -10.50
N GLU A 92 -9.58 2.10 -10.30
CA GLU A 92 -8.54 3.00 -10.85
C GLU A 92 -7.14 2.65 -10.31
N THR A 93 -7.05 2.15 -9.08
CA THR A 93 -5.78 1.68 -8.50
C THR A 93 -5.33 0.35 -9.14
N TYR A 94 -6.27 -0.56 -9.44
CA TYR A 94 -5.94 -1.75 -10.22
C TYR A 94 -5.50 -1.45 -11.65
N ASP A 95 -5.96 -0.36 -12.27
CA ASP A 95 -5.41 0.10 -13.55
C ASP A 95 -3.92 0.43 -13.45
N ARG A 96 -3.49 1.08 -12.37
CA ARG A 96 -2.06 1.34 -12.10
C ARG A 96 -1.27 0.06 -11.88
N ILE A 97 -1.86 -0.94 -11.22
CA ILE A 97 -1.24 -2.26 -11.03
C ILE A 97 -1.05 -2.96 -12.38
N ILE A 98 -2.07 -2.98 -13.23
CA ILE A 98 -1.99 -3.58 -14.57
C ILE A 98 -0.91 -2.89 -15.40
N ASP A 99 -0.89 -1.56 -15.40
CA ASP A 99 0.14 -0.76 -16.09
C ASP A 99 1.55 -1.09 -15.58
N LEU A 100 1.75 -1.19 -14.27
CA LEU A 100 3.02 -1.59 -13.67
C LEU A 100 3.47 -2.97 -14.15
N LEU A 101 2.58 -3.96 -14.12
CA LEU A 101 2.88 -5.34 -14.53
C LEU A 101 3.19 -5.43 -16.03
N GLU A 102 2.40 -4.76 -16.88
CA GLU A 102 2.58 -4.80 -18.34
C GLU A 102 3.79 -3.97 -18.79
N ASN A 103 4.04 -2.79 -18.20
CA ASN A 103 5.05 -1.84 -18.70
C ASN A 103 6.39 -1.86 -17.96
N GLU A 104 6.43 -2.09 -16.64
CA GLU A 104 7.71 -2.21 -15.91
C GLU A 104 8.21 -3.66 -15.87
N TRP A 105 7.31 -4.61 -15.64
CA TRP A 105 7.68 -6.03 -15.57
C TRP A 105 7.62 -6.73 -16.93
N GLY A 106 6.96 -6.14 -17.93
CA GLY A 106 6.82 -6.76 -19.26
C GLY A 106 5.95 -8.03 -19.25
N LEU A 107 5.06 -8.16 -18.26
CA LEU A 107 4.20 -9.32 -18.10
C LEU A 107 2.96 -9.20 -18.97
N THR A 108 2.42 -10.35 -19.35
CA THR A 108 1.16 -10.51 -20.06
C THR A 108 0.32 -11.57 -19.37
N GLU A 109 -0.97 -11.64 -19.71
CA GLU A 109 -1.87 -12.69 -19.19
C GLU A 109 -1.41 -14.11 -19.56
N GLU A 110 -0.68 -14.27 -20.67
CA GLU A 110 -0.16 -15.57 -21.12
C GLU A 110 1.09 -15.98 -20.33
N THR A 111 1.90 -15.01 -19.92
CA THR A 111 3.18 -15.26 -19.25
C THR A 111 3.06 -15.34 -17.75
N ASP A 112 2.08 -14.64 -17.15
CA ASP A 112 1.92 -14.56 -15.70
C ASP A 112 0.45 -14.31 -15.31
N SER A 113 -0.04 -15.06 -14.31
CA SER A 113 -1.44 -14.96 -13.89
C SER A 113 -1.77 -13.64 -13.18
N SER A 114 -0.78 -12.92 -12.66
CA SER A 114 -0.96 -11.65 -11.94
C SER A 114 -1.68 -10.60 -12.78
N VAL A 115 -1.39 -10.49 -14.08
CA VAL A 115 -2.07 -9.55 -15.00
C VAL A 115 -3.55 -9.90 -15.11
N ALA A 116 -3.86 -11.18 -15.32
CA ALA A 116 -5.23 -11.65 -15.44
C ALA A 116 -5.99 -11.52 -14.10
N GLU A 117 -5.31 -11.75 -12.97
CA GLU A 117 -5.86 -11.56 -11.62
C GLU A 117 -6.20 -10.10 -11.34
N ALA A 118 -5.29 -9.17 -11.65
CA ALA A 118 -5.52 -7.73 -11.48
C ALA A 118 -6.72 -7.26 -12.32
N LYS A 119 -6.83 -7.70 -13.58
CA LYS A 119 -7.99 -7.41 -14.45
C LYS A 119 -9.30 -7.98 -13.90
N ARG A 120 -9.28 -9.21 -13.36
CA ARG A 120 -10.46 -9.79 -12.70
C ARG A 120 -10.87 -9.01 -11.47
N GLN A 121 -9.92 -8.57 -10.65
CA GLN A 121 -10.22 -7.75 -9.46
C GLN A 121 -10.80 -6.40 -9.84
N LYS A 122 -10.23 -5.72 -10.85
CA LYS A 122 -10.81 -4.50 -11.41
C LYS A 122 -12.26 -4.70 -11.86
N ALA A 123 -12.52 -5.74 -12.65
CA ALA A 123 -13.88 -6.03 -13.14
C ALA A 123 -14.87 -6.29 -11.99
N ARG A 124 -14.43 -7.02 -10.94
CA ARG A 124 -15.22 -7.24 -9.73
C ARG A 124 -15.58 -5.94 -9.03
N LEU A 125 -14.64 -5.00 -8.93
CA LEU A 125 -14.86 -3.70 -8.28
C LEU A 125 -15.80 -2.80 -9.09
N ILE A 126 -15.64 -2.75 -10.42
CA ILE A 126 -16.55 -1.99 -11.30
C ILE A 126 -17.98 -2.49 -11.17
N ALA A 127 -18.20 -3.79 -11.02
CA ALA A 127 -19.53 -4.35 -10.84
C ALA A 127 -20.19 -3.96 -9.50
N LYS A 128 -19.41 -3.45 -8.53
CA LYS A 128 -19.89 -2.98 -7.22
C LYS A 128 -20.08 -1.47 -7.13
N ALA A 129 -19.48 -0.71 -8.06
CA ALA A 129 -19.52 0.76 -8.09
C ALA A 129 -20.86 1.29 -8.62
#